data_AF-A0A323U4G9-F1
#
_entry.id   AF-A0A323U4G9-F1
#
_cell.length_a   1.000
_cell.length_b   1.000
_cell.length_c   1.000
_cell.angle_alpha   90.00
_cell.angle_beta   90.00
_cell.angle_gamma   90.00
#
_symmetry.space_group_name_H-M   'P 1'
#
loop_
_entity.id
_entity.type
_entity.pdbx_description
1 polymer ?
#
loop_
_entity_poly.entity_id
_entity_poly.type
_entity_poly.pdbx_seq_one_letter_code
_entity_poly.pdbx_strand_id
1 'polypeptide(L)' 'MLRERVAVLDDPRSLGEALRGPELGKFWKYRVGDYRLICHLQDRRIAILVLRVGHRRDIYR' A
#
# COMPACT_ATOMS: atom_id res chain seq x y z
N MET A 1 1.47 5.06 -12.41
CA MET A 1 0.93 3.78 -11.88
C MET A 1 1.70 3.36 -10.60
N LEU A 2 1.18 2.44 -9.77
CA LEU A 2 1.87 1.99 -8.53
C LEU A 2 3.25 1.36 -8.83
N ARG A 3 3.30 0.48 -9.84
CA ARG A 3 4.51 -0.28 -10.20
C ARG A 3 5.71 0.62 -10.46
N GLU A 4 5.55 1.66 -11.27
CA GLU A 4 6.62 2.62 -11.62
C GLU A 4 7.18 3.35 -10.41
N ARG A 5 6.36 3.54 -9.36
CA ARG A 5 6.76 4.26 -8.15
C ARG A 5 7.42 3.37 -7.11
N VAL A 6 6.98 2.12 -7.02
CA VAL A 6 7.42 1.18 -5.96
C VAL A 6 8.53 0.25 -6.43
N ALA A 7 8.53 -0.17 -7.70
CA ALA A 7 9.51 -1.12 -8.22
C ALA A 7 10.94 -0.55 -8.30
N VAL A 8 11.08 0.78 -8.25
CA VAL A 8 12.36 1.48 -8.28
C VAL A 8 12.94 1.74 -6.88
N LEU A 9 12.20 1.37 -5.82
CA LEU A 9 12.63 1.59 -4.44
C LEU A 9 13.38 0.36 -3.92
N ASP A 10 14.43 0.61 -3.14
CA ASP A 10 15.12 -0.44 -2.38
C ASP A 10 14.22 -1.02 -1.27
N ASP A 11 13.43 -0.16 -0.61
CA ASP A 11 12.40 -0.59 0.34
C ASP A 11 11.02 -0.09 -0.12
N PRO A 12 10.10 -0.99 -0.50
CA PRO A 12 8.75 -0.61 -0.89
C PRO A 12 7.97 0.08 0.24
N ARG A 13 8.39 -0.03 1.50
CA ARG A 13 7.73 0.63 2.64
C ARG A 13 7.93 2.15 2.66
N SER A 14 8.98 2.65 2.01
CA SER A 14 9.40 4.06 2.05
C SER A 14 8.38 5.06 1.48
N LEU A 15 7.52 4.64 0.56
CA LEU A 15 6.49 5.50 -0.07
C LEU A 15 5.08 5.33 0.51
N GLY A 16 4.94 4.62 1.62
CA GLY A 16 3.65 4.36 2.24
C GLY A 16 3.70 4.32 3.76
N GLU A 17 2.56 4.01 4.36
CA GLU A 17 2.41 3.94 5.82
C GLU A 17 1.72 2.65 6.22
N ALA A 18 2.14 2.05 7.33
CA ALA A 18 1.39 0.98 7.97
C ALA A 18 -0.02 1.45 8.36
N LEU A 19 -1.02 0.59 8.18
CA LEU A 19 -2.34 0.84 8.75
C LEU A 19 -2.29 0.72 10.28
N ARG A 20 -2.97 1.64 10.96
CA ARG A 20 -3.06 1.65 12.42
C ARG A 20 -4.16 0.71 12.89
N GLY A 21 -3.86 -0.07 13.93
CA GLY A 21 -4.79 -0.99 14.58
C GLY A 21 -4.13 -2.33 14.89
N PRO A 22 -4.58 -3.04 15.95
CA PRO A 22 -3.93 -4.26 16.44
C PRO A 22 -3.81 -5.36 15.37
N GLU A 23 -4.79 -5.47 14.47
CA GLU A 23 -4.80 -6.47 13.39
C GLU A 23 -4.30 -5.96 12.04
N LEU A 24 -3.99 -4.66 11.93
CA LEU A 24 -3.77 -3.98 10.65
C LEU A 24 -2.31 -3.63 10.36
N GLY A 25 -1.39 -3.81 11.32
CA GLY A 25 0.03 -3.47 11.16
C GLY A 25 0.77 -4.20 10.02
N LYS A 26 0.19 -5.28 9.50
CA LYS A 26 0.68 -6.03 8.32
C LYS A 26 0.26 -5.43 6.97
N PHE A 27 -0.63 -4.44 6.97
CA PHE A 27 -1.12 -3.79 5.76
C PHE A 27 -0.46 -2.43 5.57
N TRP A 28 -0.12 -2.14 4.32
CA TRP A 28 0.51 -0.89 3.90
C TRP A 28 -0.44 -0.07 3.04
N LYS A 29 -0.45 1.23 3.26
CA LYS A 29 -1.23 2.19 2.49
C LYS A 29 -0.30 2.99 1.59
N TYR A 30 -0.52 2.93 0.29
CA TYR A 30 0.16 3.79 -0.69
C TYR A 30 -0.75 4.90 -1.18
N ARG A 31 -0.17 6.08 -1.41
CA ARG A 31 -0.83 7.19 -2.09
C ARG A 31 -0.31 7.28 -3.53
N VAL A 32 -1.21 7.18 -4.50
CA VAL A 32 -0.89 7.33 -5.93
C VAL A 32 -1.85 8.35 -6.52
N GLY A 33 -1.40 9.61 -6.57
CA GLY A 33 -2.25 10.73 -6.94
C GLY A 33 -3.45 10.85 -5.99
N ASP A 34 -4.65 10.77 -6.57
CA ASP A 34 -5.92 10.81 -5.84
C ASP A 34 -6.43 9.42 -5.40
N TYR A 35 -5.67 8.36 -5.64
CA TYR A 35 -6.01 7.01 -5.18
C TYR A 35 -5.20 6.60 -3.96
N ARG A 36 -5.83 5.78 -3.13
CA ARG A 36 -5.21 5.08 -2.02
C ARG A 36 -5.31 3.58 -2.26
N LEU A 37 -4.20 2.89 -2.09
CA LEU A 37 -4.10 1.45 -2.23
C LEU A 37 -3.81 0.86 -0.86
N ILE A 38 -4.55 -0.19 -0.49
CA ILE A 38 -4.25 -1.03 0.66
C ILE A 38 -3.58 -2.28 0.13
N CYS A 39 -2.37 -2.54 0.62
CA CYS A 39 -1.53 -3.63 0.19
C CYS A 39 -1.12 -4.50 1.37
N HIS A 40 -0.79 -5.76 1.10
CA HIS A 40 -0.09 -6.63 2.02
C HIS A 40 1.32 -6.86 1.48
N LEU A 41 2.33 -6.46 2.26
CA LEU A 41 3.74 -6.69 1.93
C LEU A 41 4.13 -8.09 2.41
N GLN A 42 4.33 -9.01 1.47
CA GLN A 42 4.67 -10.40 1.76
C GLN A 42 6.18 -10.60 1.64
N ASP A 43 6.93 -10.28 2.70
CA ASP A 43 8.40 -10.34 2.68
C ASP A 43 8.93 -11.72 2.29
N ARG A 44 8.32 -12.80 2.78
CA ARG A 44 8.72 -14.18 2.46
C ARG A 44 8.64 -14.54 0.97
N ARG A 45 7.78 -13.84 0.22
CA ARG A 45 7.57 -14.09 -1.21
C ARG A 45 8.05 -12.93 -2.08
N ILE A 46 8.63 -11.90 -1.47
CA ILE A 46 9.06 -10.65 -2.12
C ILE A 46 7.94 -10.11 -3.03
N ALA A 47 6.73 -10.01 -2.47
CA ALA A 47 5.53 -9.65 -3.22
C ALA A 47 4.71 -8.56 -2.53
N ILE A 48 4.12 -7.68 -3.34
CA ILE A 48 3.17 -6.66 -2.91
C ILE A 48 1.80 -7.05 -3.43
N LEU A 49 0.93 -7.51 -2.54
CA LEU A 49 -0.44 -7.89 -2.90
C LEU A 49 -1.36 -6.69 -2.70
N VAL A 50 -1.94 -6.15 -3.77
CA VAL A 50 -2.95 -5.08 -3.68
C VAL A 50 -4.29 -5.70 -3.30
N LEU A 51 -4.84 -5.31 -2.15
CA LEU A 51 -6.09 -5.82 -1.61
C LEU A 51 -7.28 -4.92 -1.94
N ARG A 52 -7.07 -3.60 -1.93
CA ARG A 52 -8.11 -2.61 -2.25
C ARG A 52 -7.49 -1.41 -2.94
N VAL A 53 -8.20 -0.88 -3.93
CA VAL A 53 -7.93 0.42 -4.54
C VAL A 53 -9.17 1.28 -4.35
N GLY A 54 -9.00 2.48 -3.80
CA GLY A 54 -10.09 3.42 -3.61
C GLY A 54 -9.66 4.83 -3.97
N HIS A 55 -10.57 5.60 -4.56
CA HIS A 55 -10.34 7.02 -4.76
C HIS A 55 -10.39 7.75 -3.40
N ARG A 56 -9.73 8.90 -3.28
CA ARG A 56 -9.60 9.65 -2.02
C ARG A 56 -10.93 10.00 -1.36
N ARG A 57 -12.01 10.04 -2.14
CA ARG A 57 -13.37 10.37 -1.71
C ARG A 57 -14.14 9.16 -1.16
N ASP A 58 -13.70 7.94 -1.47
CA ASP A 58 -14.47 6.72 -1.23
C ASP A 58 -13.82 5.78 -0.18
N ILE A 59 -12.57 6.02 0.22
CA ILE A 59 -11.85 5.07 1.10
C ILE A 59 -12.31 5.08 2.57
N TYR A 60 -13.12 6.05 2.98
CA TYR A 60 -13.67 6.16 4.34
C TYR A 60 -15.18 5.91 4.41
N ARG A 61 -15.79 5.47 3.30
CA ARG A 61 -17.18 4.99 3.28
C ARG A 61 -17.24 3.47 3.36
#